data_AF-A0A7C8J4D8-F1
#
_entry.id   AF-A0A7C8J4D8-F1
#
_cell.length_a   1.000
_cell.length_b   1.000
_cell.length_c   1.000
_cell.angle_alpha   90.00
_cell.angle_beta   90.00
_cell.angle_gamma   90.00
#
_symmetry.space_group_name_H-M   'P 1'
#
loop_
_entity.id
_entity.type
_entity.pdbx_description
1 polymer ?
#
loop_
_entity_poly.entity_id
_entity_poly.type
_entity_poly.pdbx_seq_one_letter_code
_entity_poly.pdbx_strand_id
1 'polypeptide(L)'
;MAWPTLSMLFPAFAKPTTTSCLTSSTSNILRSLRPQPCPTTTTLRAFSTTPQSATWLMPQNVDNRRYRRGQVHVATGGSVRGTTVVWGDYGLRMVDKHRRISALQLKNGEETIRKRLRGMNYRLYSRVNAGIPIWKKGNEMRMGGGKGSFDHWASRVGVMKVIFEIKGDIHEKIARDALRLAAAKMPGMFRF
;
A
#
# COMPACT_ATOMS: atom_id res chain seq x y z
N MET A 1 30.39 -21.51 -61.21
CA MET A 1 31.69 -20.97 -61.71
C MET A 1 31.42 -19.58 -62.24
N ALA A 2 32.11 -18.47 -61.99
CA ALA A 2 33.14 -18.00 -61.08
C ALA A 2 33.17 -16.46 -61.33
N TRP A 3 33.56 -15.64 -60.34
CA TRP A 3 33.57 -14.16 -60.42
C TRP A 3 34.68 -13.62 -61.34
N PRO A 4 34.69 -12.31 -61.68
CA PRO A 4 35.59 -11.33 -61.02
C PRO A 4 34.96 -9.91 -60.85
N THR A 5 35.09 -9.15 -59.76
CA THR A 5 36.19 -8.28 -59.23
C THR A 5 36.78 -7.23 -60.18
N LEU A 6 36.65 -5.94 -59.83
CA LEU A 6 37.69 -4.86 -59.79
C LEU A 6 36.99 -3.54 -59.33
N SER A 7 37.18 -3.04 -58.12
CA SER A 7 38.29 -2.22 -57.58
C SER A 7 38.23 -0.71 -57.93
N MET A 8 37.96 0.07 -56.86
CA MET A 8 38.60 1.32 -56.44
C MET A 8 38.72 2.52 -57.41
N LEU A 9 38.21 3.67 -56.96
CA LEU A 9 38.98 4.93 -56.91
C LEU A 9 38.28 6.00 -56.04
N PHE A 10 38.97 6.44 -54.98
CA PHE A 10 38.74 7.67 -54.22
C PHE A 10 39.23 8.88 -55.03
N PRO A 11 38.66 10.10 -54.84
CA PRO A 11 39.25 11.11 -53.92
C PRO A 11 38.16 11.88 -53.12
N ALA A 12 38.31 12.22 -51.84
CA ALA A 12 39.16 13.25 -51.20
C ALA A 12 38.77 14.72 -51.51
N PHE A 13 38.57 15.45 -50.40
CA PHE A 13 38.73 16.90 -50.19
C PHE A 13 37.58 17.89 -50.49
N ALA A 14 37.15 18.56 -49.40
CA ALA A 14 37.21 20.01 -49.16
C ALA A 14 35.89 20.62 -48.63
N LYS A 15 35.96 21.20 -47.42
CA LYS A 15 35.03 22.25 -46.94
C LYS A 15 35.48 23.60 -47.49
N PRO A 16 34.55 24.52 -47.73
CA PRO A 16 34.81 25.91 -47.32
C PRO A 16 33.63 26.58 -46.62
N THR A 17 34.02 27.44 -45.70
CA THR A 17 33.27 28.41 -44.89
C THR A 17 32.95 29.70 -45.65
N THR A 18 31.96 30.46 -45.11
CA THR A 18 31.73 31.93 -45.22
C THR A 18 31.31 32.45 -46.61
N THR A 19 30.41 33.45 -46.82
CA THR A 19 30.14 34.70 -46.09
C THR A 19 28.85 35.38 -46.62
N SER A 20 28.16 36.12 -45.76
CA SER A 20 27.34 37.36 -45.92
C SER A 20 26.86 37.92 -47.28
N CYS A 21 25.60 38.40 -47.32
CA CYS A 21 25.18 39.80 -47.61
C CYS A 21 23.63 39.94 -47.50
N LEU A 22 23.11 40.69 -46.52
CA LEU A 22 22.50 42.04 -46.62
C LEU A 22 21.47 42.25 -47.75
N THR A 23 20.20 42.46 -47.39
CA THR A 23 19.44 43.68 -47.76
C THR A 23 18.27 43.91 -46.79
N SER A 24 18.09 45.17 -46.46
CA SER A 24 17.10 45.78 -45.57
C SER A 24 15.71 45.87 -46.20
N SER A 25 14.66 45.64 -45.42
CA SER A 25 13.43 46.44 -45.58
C SER A 25 12.62 46.46 -44.28
N THR A 26 11.94 47.57 -44.12
CA THR A 26 11.51 48.20 -42.89
C THR A 26 10.17 47.70 -42.35
N SER A 27 10.04 47.89 -41.04
CA SER A 27 8.85 48.36 -40.33
C SER A 27 8.00 47.32 -39.57
N ASN A 28 7.93 47.63 -38.28
CA ASN A 28 6.77 47.58 -37.41
C ASN A 28 6.60 46.40 -36.45
N ILE A 29 6.93 46.75 -35.19
CA ILE A 29 6.10 46.55 -34.00
C ILE A 29 5.83 45.08 -33.69
N LEU A 30 6.73 44.46 -32.93
CA LEU A 30 6.32 43.52 -31.89
C LEU A 30 7.25 43.66 -30.66
N ARG A 31 6.61 44.12 -29.60
CA ARG A 31 7.10 44.38 -28.26
C ARG A 31 7.58 43.07 -27.62
N SER A 32 8.84 43.07 -27.19
CA SER A 32 9.50 42.20 -26.19
C SER A 32 8.80 40.88 -25.81
N LEU A 33 9.30 39.77 -26.34
CA LEU A 33 9.18 38.46 -25.67
C LEU A 33 10.10 38.46 -24.46
N ARG A 34 9.59 38.93 -23.33
CA ARG A 34 10.16 38.64 -22.02
C ARG A 34 9.47 37.36 -21.53
N PRO A 35 10.17 36.23 -21.34
CA PRO A 35 9.55 35.08 -20.68
C PRO A 35 9.18 35.52 -19.27
N GLN A 36 7.89 35.51 -18.96
CA GLN A 36 7.43 35.74 -17.60
C GLN A 36 7.93 34.54 -16.77
N PRO A 37 8.62 34.73 -15.63
CA PRO A 37 8.79 33.64 -14.69
C PRO A 37 7.39 33.21 -14.26
N CYS A 38 7.00 31.99 -14.65
CA CYS A 38 5.75 31.41 -14.17
C CYS A 38 5.80 31.44 -12.64
N PRO A 39 4.80 32.04 -11.96
CA PRO A 39 4.71 31.87 -10.53
C PRO A 39 4.42 30.38 -10.29
N THR A 40 5.43 29.64 -9.83
CA THR A 40 5.25 28.34 -9.17
C THR A 40 4.67 28.58 -7.78
N THR A 41 3.55 29.27 -7.72
CA THR A 41 2.66 29.21 -6.58
C THR A 41 1.91 27.90 -6.73
N THR A 42 2.47 26.84 -6.14
CA THR A 42 1.77 25.58 -5.86
C THR A 42 0.50 25.94 -5.10
N THR A 43 -0.56 26.18 -5.86
CA THR A 43 -1.88 26.43 -5.32
C THR A 43 -2.38 25.05 -4.95
N LEU A 44 -2.19 24.66 -3.68
CA LEU A 44 -2.78 23.44 -3.15
C LEU A 44 -4.28 23.51 -3.42
N ARG A 45 -4.76 22.74 -4.40
CA ARG A 45 -6.19 22.53 -4.56
C ARG A 45 -6.67 21.75 -3.33
N ALA A 46 -7.27 22.46 -2.38
CA ALA A 46 -8.21 21.85 -1.45
C ALA A 46 -9.37 21.27 -2.28
N PHE A 47 -9.96 20.16 -1.86
CA PHE A 47 -10.98 19.38 -2.59
C PHE A 47 -10.43 18.38 -3.62
N SER A 48 -9.70 17.37 -3.13
CA SER A 48 -9.75 16.04 -3.77
C SER A 48 -11.16 15.48 -3.57
N THR A 49 -11.93 15.34 -4.64
CA THR A 49 -13.26 14.69 -4.66
C THR A 49 -13.19 13.17 -4.60
N THR A 50 -11.99 12.58 -4.51
CA THR A 50 -11.86 11.12 -4.37
C THR A 50 -12.39 10.69 -3.00
N PRO A 51 -13.47 9.89 -2.91
CA PRO A 51 -13.93 9.39 -1.62
C PRO A 51 -12.82 8.56 -0.97
N GLN A 52 -12.62 8.70 0.34
CA GLN A 52 -11.69 7.83 1.07
C GLN A 52 -12.10 6.38 0.81
N SER A 53 -11.25 5.62 0.13
CA SER A 53 -11.58 4.27 -0.30
C SER A 53 -11.70 3.37 0.94
N ALA A 54 -12.89 2.82 1.16
CA ALA A 54 -13.14 1.85 2.20
C ALA A 54 -12.15 0.69 2.06
N THR A 55 -11.32 0.49 3.07
CA THR A 55 -10.38 -0.64 3.10
C THR A 55 -10.81 -1.58 4.22
N TRP A 56 -10.42 -2.85 4.15
CA TRP A 56 -10.69 -3.81 5.24
C TRP A 56 -10.10 -3.39 6.60
N LEU A 57 -9.21 -2.39 6.62
CA LEU A 57 -8.57 -1.78 7.79
C LEU A 57 -9.31 -0.54 8.33
N MET A 58 -10.26 0.02 7.57
CA MET A 58 -10.97 1.25 7.94
C MET A 58 -12.38 1.26 7.31
N PRO A 59 -13.45 1.41 8.10
CA PRO A 59 -14.81 1.49 7.57
C PRO A 59 -15.02 2.80 6.78
N GLN A 60 -15.88 2.72 5.77
CA GLN A 60 -16.22 3.86 4.91
C GLN A 60 -17.06 4.91 5.63
N ASN A 61 -18.09 4.43 6.33
CA ASN A 61 -19.06 5.27 7.03
C ASN A 61 -18.76 5.16 8.52
N VAL A 62 -18.29 6.26 9.10
CA VAL A 62 -17.92 6.33 10.52
C VAL A 62 -18.91 7.19 11.25
N ASP A 63 -19.64 6.60 12.20
CA ASP A 63 -20.45 7.37 13.12
C ASP A 63 -19.57 8.14 14.10
N ASN A 64 -19.95 9.38 14.42
CA ASN A 64 -19.27 10.22 15.41
C ASN A 64 -19.45 9.74 16.87
N ARG A 65 -20.07 8.57 17.07
CA ARG A 65 -20.35 8.00 18.39
C ARG A 65 -19.08 7.44 19.03
N ARG A 66 -18.84 7.78 20.30
CA ARG A 66 -17.69 7.26 21.06
C ARG A 66 -18.00 5.89 21.69
N TYR A 67 -17.59 4.81 21.04
CA TYR A 67 -17.83 3.41 21.49
C TYR A 67 -17.11 2.99 22.78
N ARG A 68 -17.77 2.27 23.69
CA ARG A 68 -17.10 1.64 24.86
C ARG A 68 -16.03 0.64 24.40
N ARG A 69 -14.95 0.47 25.16
CA ARG A 69 -13.84 -0.46 24.81
C ARG A 69 -14.34 -1.88 24.50
N GLY A 70 -15.23 -2.42 25.34
CA GLY A 70 -15.71 -3.80 25.27
C GLY A 70 -14.59 -4.85 25.44
N GLN A 71 -14.96 -6.11 25.55
CA GLN A 71 -14.01 -7.23 25.61
C GLN A 71 -14.00 -7.99 24.28
N VAL A 72 -12.96 -8.79 24.05
CA VAL A 72 -12.94 -9.74 22.93
C VAL A 72 -13.85 -10.91 23.29
N HIS A 73 -14.55 -11.45 22.30
CA HIS A 73 -15.42 -12.61 22.49
C HIS A 73 -14.60 -13.86 22.84
N VAL A 74 -14.97 -14.52 23.94
CA VAL A 74 -14.41 -15.81 24.38
C VAL A 74 -15.47 -16.88 24.15
N ALA A 75 -15.18 -17.85 23.31
CA ALA A 75 -16.12 -18.89 22.93
C ALA A 75 -16.19 -20.01 23.98
N THR A 76 -16.85 -19.76 25.11
CA THR A 76 -17.03 -20.77 26.17
C THR A 76 -17.84 -21.98 25.69
N GLY A 77 -18.82 -21.76 24.80
CA GLY A 77 -19.66 -22.82 24.24
C GLY A 77 -19.06 -23.58 23.05
N GLY A 78 -17.73 -23.57 22.87
CA GLY A 78 -17.07 -24.34 21.81
C GLY A 78 -17.33 -23.85 20.38
N SER A 79 -17.58 -22.55 20.18
CA SER A 79 -17.83 -22.01 18.83
C SER A 79 -16.62 -22.18 17.90
N VAL A 80 -16.83 -22.84 16.76
CA VAL A 80 -15.80 -23.12 15.74
C VAL A 80 -15.77 -22.03 14.63
N ARG A 81 -16.48 -20.91 14.83
CA ARG A 81 -16.68 -19.90 13.78
C ARG A 81 -15.38 -19.19 13.41
N GLY A 82 -14.95 -19.38 12.17
CA GLY A 82 -13.76 -18.74 11.61
C GLY A 82 -12.45 -19.35 12.12
N THR A 83 -12.52 -20.59 12.62
CA THR A 83 -11.35 -21.41 12.97
C THR A 83 -10.84 -22.24 11.78
N THR A 84 -11.69 -22.48 10.80
CA THR A 84 -11.37 -23.21 9.58
C THR A 84 -10.98 -22.26 8.45
N VAL A 85 -10.13 -22.74 7.56
CA VAL A 85 -9.81 -22.09 6.28
C VAL A 85 -10.98 -22.34 5.33
N VAL A 86 -11.48 -21.30 4.64
CA VAL A 86 -12.65 -21.45 3.74
C VAL A 86 -12.35 -21.05 2.29
N TRP A 87 -11.47 -20.08 2.05
CA TRP A 87 -11.20 -19.57 0.70
C TRP A 87 -9.84 -19.98 0.16
N GLY A 88 -8.82 -20.01 1.01
CA GLY A 88 -7.45 -20.40 0.65
C GLY A 88 -7.13 -21.87 0.90
N ASP A 89 -5.90 -22.22 0.56
CA ASP A 89 -5.33 -23.56 0.80
C ASP A 89 -4.54 -23.57 2.11
N TYR A 90 -3.88 -22.45 2.41
CA TYR A 90 -3.09 -22.25 3.64
C TYR A 90 -3.65 -21.10 4.46
N GLY A 91 -3.50 -21.16 5.79
CA GLY A 91 -4.02 -20.15 6.70
C GLY A 91 -3.04 -19.76 7.80
N LEU A 92 -3.26 -18.59 8.39
CA LEU A 92 -2.59 -18.18 9.62
C LEU A 92 -3.62 -18.02 10.73
N ARG A 93 -3.57 -18.93 11.71
CA ARG A 93 -4.48 -18.95 12.87
C ARG A 93 -3.81 -18.47 14.14
N MET A 94 -4.57 -17.79 14.99
CA MET A 94 -4.11 -17.36 16.31
C MET A 94 -4.19 -18.52 17.32
N VAL A 95 -3.10 -18.89 17.99
CA VAL A 95 -3.07 -19.96 19.01
C VAL A 95 -3.04 -19.41 20.43
N ASP A 96 -2.46 -18.23 20.60
CA ASP A 96 -2.40 -17.53 21.89
C ASP A 96 -3.78 -17.06 22.37
N LYS A 97 -3.81 -16.34 23.50
CA LYS A 97 -4.98 -15.68 24.06
C LYS A 97 -5.63 -14.68 23.08
N HIS A 98 -6.91 -14.45 23.27
CA HIS A 98 -7.67 -13.46 22.51
C HIS A 98 -7.07 -12.05 22.68
N ARG A 99 -6.98 -11.27 21.59
CA ARG A 99 -6.37 -9.93 21.61
C ARG A 99 -7.15 -8.96 20.72
N ARG A 100 -6.93 -7.66 20.98
CA ARG A 100 -7.27 -6.61 20.01
C ARG A 100 -6.04 -6.34 19.16
N ILE A 101 -6.15 -6.55 17.85
CA ILE A 101 -5.07 -6.30 16.90
C ILE A 101 -5.34 -4.98 16.20
N SER A 102 -4.37 -4.08 16.16
CA SER A 102 -4.53 -2.78 15.49
C SER A 102 -4.51 -2.93 13.98
N ALA A 103 -5.14 -2.00 13.28
CA ALA A 103 -5.14 -1.96 11.82
C ALA A 103 -3.71 -1.88 11.24
N LEU A 104 -2.82 -1.15 11.91
CA LEU A 104 -1.41 -1.06 11.51
C LEU A 104 -0.70 -2.42 11.59
N GLN A 105 -0.94 -3.19 12.65
CA GLN A 105 -0.33 -4.52 12.80
C GLN A 105 -0.84 -5.50 11.74
N LEU A 106 -2.14 -5.46 11.45
CA LEU A 106 -2.73 -6.25 10.37
C LEU A 106 -2.15 -5.86 9.01
N LYS A 107 -1.98 -4.56 8.74
CA LYS A 107 -1.32 -4.05 7.53
C LYS A 107 0.12 -4.54 7.42
N ASN A 108 0.88 -4.48 8.51
CA ASN A 108 2.27 -4.94 8.56
C ASN A 108 2.38 -6.44 8.27
N GLY A 109 1.44 -7.24 8.79
CA GLY A 109 1.32 -8.67 8.49
C GLY A 109 1.07 -8.91 7.00
N GLU A 110 0.05 -8.26 6.44
CA GLU A 110 -0.27 -8.33 5.01
C GLU A 110 0.90 -7.91 4.12
N GLU A 111 1.53 -6.76 4.39
CA GLU A 111 2.66 -6.25 3.62
C GLU A 111 3.86 -7.22 3.65
N THR A 112 4.05 -7.91 4.77
CA THR A 112 5.13 -8.89 4.91
C THR A 112 4.90 -10.13 4.07
N ILE A 113 3.66 -10.63 4.03
CA ILE A 113 3.26 -11.72 3.13
C ILE A 113 3.47 -11.28 1.68
N ARG A 114 2.99 -10.08 1.33
CA ARG A 114 3.11 -9.53 -0.02
C ARG A 114 4.56 -9.37 -0.45
N LYS A 115 5.43 -8.92 0.45
CA LYS A 115 6.87 -8.78 0.20
C LYS A 115 7.54 -10.13 -0.01
N ARG A 116 7.20 -11.14 0.80
CA ARG A 116 7.83 -12.47 0.72
C ARG A 116 7.41 -13.26 -0.52
N LEU A 117 6.17 -13.06 -0.98
CA LEU A 117 5.58 -13.74 -2.14
C LEU A 117 5.62 -12.89 -3.42
N ARG A 118 6.40 -11.80 -3.43
CA ARG A 118 6.50 -10.91 -4.60
C ARG A 118 6.95 -11.70 -5.83
N GLY A 119 6.19 -11.57 -6.92
CA GLY A 119 6.47 -12.25 -8.20
C GLY A 119 5.84 -13.64 -8.34
N MET A 120 5.14 -14.14 -7.32
CA MET A 120 4.39 -15.41 -7.38
C MET A 120 2.91 -15.16 -7.70
N ASN A 121 2.26 -16.16 -8.29
CA ASN A 121 0.82 -16.12 -8.58
C ASN A 121 0.02 -16.60 -7.37
N TYR A 122 -0.48 -15.65 -6.57
CA TYR A 122 -1.29 -15.96 -5.40
C TYR A 122 -2.36 -14.91 -5.15
N ARG A 123 -3.35 -15.31 -4.34
CA ARG A 123 -4.38 -14.44 -3.81
C ARG A 123 -4.36 -14.52 -2.30
N LEU A 124 -4.24 -13.36 -1.66
CA LEU A 124 -4.30 -13.19 -0.22
C LEU A 124 -5.73 -12.81 0.17
N TYR A 125 -6.28 -13.49 1.16
CA TYR A 125 -7.56 -13.14 1.78
C TYR A 125 -7.36 -12.74 3.23
N SER A 126 -7.92 -11.60 3.61
CA SER A 126 -8.03 -11.17 5.00
C SER A 126 -9.38 -11.61 5.57
N ARG A 127 -9.37 -12.49 6.57
CA ARG A 127 -10.58 -13.00 7.25
C ARG A 127 -11.13 -12.06 8.30
N VAL A 128 -10.28 -11.14 8.75
CA VAL A 128 -10.55 -10.23 9.85
C VAL A 128 -10.51 -8.81 9.31
N ASN A 129 -11.47 -7.97 9.69
CA ASN A 129 -11.49 -6.55 9.39
C ASN A 129 -11.23 -5.71 10.66
N ALA A 130 -10.76 -4.48 10.49
CA ALA A 130 -10.62 -3.52 11.58
C ALA A 130 -11.77 -2.51 11.54
N GLY A 131 -12.87 -2.84 12.21
CA GLY A 131 -14.08 -2.00 12.27
C GLY A 131 -14.32 -1.33 13.61
N ILE A 132 -13.44 -1.52 14.60
CA ILE A 132 -13.67 -1.03 15.96
C ILE A 132 -12.79 0.20 16.22
N PRO A 133 -13.39 1.37 16.53
CA PRO A 133 -12.61 2.57 16.80
C PRO A 133 -12.04 2.53 18.21
N ILE A 134 -10.74 2.75 18.34
CA ILE A 134 -10.04 2.90 19.62
C ILE A 134 -9.87 4.38 19.91
N TRP A 135 -10.25 4.76 21.12
CA TRP A 135 -10.15 6.13 21.62
C TRP A 135 -9.16 6.13 22.79
N LYS A 136 -8.19 7.04 22.76
CA LYS A 136 -7.13 7.13 23.77
C LYS A 136 -7.03 8.56 24.27
N LYS A 137 -6.86 8.73 25.58
CA LYS A 137 -6.53 10.02 26.17
C LYS A 137 -5.01 10.20 26.13
N GLY A 138 -4.55 11.43 25.90
CA GLY A 138 -3.12 11.75 25.94
C GLY A 138 -2.50 11.33 27.27
N ASN A 139 -1.26 10.85 27.22
CA ASN A 139 -0.55 10.37 28.40
C ASN A 139 -0.23 11.52 29.39
N GLU A 140 -0.11 12.72 28.86
CA GLU A 140 0.13 13.98 29.58
C GLU A 140 -1.09 14.46 30.39
N MET A 141 -2.30 14.03 30.04
CA MET A 141 -3.52 14.51 30.68
C MET A 141 -3.91 13.66 31.90
N ARG A 142 -4.33 14.31 32.99
CA ARG A 142 -4.85 13.63 34.20
C ARG A 142 -6.17 12.90 33.96
N MET A 143 -6.57 12.03 34.89
CA MET A 143 -7.86 11.35 34.86
C MET A 143 -9.04 12.34 34.95
N GLY A 144 -10.22 11.97 34.45
CA GLY A 144 -11.39 12.86 34.33
C GLY A 144 -11.47 13.57 32.96
N GLY A 145 -12.22 14.66 32.85
CA GLY A 145 -12.29 15.48 31.62
C GLY A 145 -12.90 14.79 30.40
N GLY A 146 -13.67 13.71 30.60
CA GLY A 146 -14.31 12.95 29.55
C GLY A 146 -13.39 11.99 28.79
N LYS A 147 -13.87 11.52 27.64
CA LYS A 147 -13.18 10.51 26.82
C LYS A 147 -12.20 11.18 25.84
N GLY A 148 -11.07 10.53 25.56
CA GLY A 148 -10.05 11.03 24.65
C GLY A 148 -10.48 11.10 23.17
N SER A 149 -9.52 11.42 22.30
CA SER A 149 -9.66 11.49 20.85
C SER A 149 -9.55 10.10 20.20
N PHE A 150 -9.93 10.02 18.92
CA PHE A 150 -9.76 8.82 18.11
C PHE A 150 -8.27 8.57 17.85
N ASP A 151 -7.84 7.33 17.99
CA ASP A 151 -6.45 6.90 17.82
C ASP A 151 -6.32 6.05 16.55
N HIS A 152 -6.89 4.84 16.56
CA HIS A 152 -6.82 3.92 15.41
C HIS A 152 -7.97 2.93 15.38
N TRP A 153 -8.13 2.26 14.24
CA TRP A 153 -9.02 1.12 14.07
C TRP A 153 -8.35 -0.16 14.56
N ALA A 154 -9.14 -1.04 15.19
CA ALA A 154 -8.68 -2.33 15.64
C ALA A 154 -9.71 -3.42 15.34
N SER A 155 -9.27 -4.67 15.44
CA SER A 155 -10.11 -5.84 15.37
C SER A 155 -10.06 -6.66 16.65
N ARG A 156 -11.19 -7.25 17.03
CA ARG A 156 -11.30 -8.21 18.14
C ARG A 156 -11.11 -9.61 17.60
N VAL A 157 -9.96 -10.23 17.90
CA VAL A 157 -9.60 -11.56 17.40
C VAL A 157 -9.63 -12.55 18.55
N GLY A 158 -10.52 -13.54 18.43
CA GLY A 158 -10.63 -14.65 19.37
C GLY A 158 -9.55 -15.72 19.14
N VAL A 159 -9.45 -16.64 20.09
CA VAL A 159 -8.52 -17.77 20.03
C VAL A 159 -8.90 -18.70 18.86
N MET A 160 -7.91 -19.33 18.23
CA MET A 160 -8.03 -20.21 17.06
C MET A 160 -8.63 -19.55 15.81
N LYS A 161 -8.82 -18.23 15.78
CA LYS A 161 -9.38 -17.55 14.60
C LYS A 161 -8.32 -17.43 13.50
N VAL A 162 -8.71 -17.74 12.27
CA VAL A 162 -7.89 -17.52 11.07
C VAL A 162 -7.90 -16.04 10.70
N ILE A 163 -6.72 -15.46 10.45
CA ILE A 163 -6.54 -14.04 10.10
C ILE A 163 -6.31 -13.88 8.60
N PHE A 164 -5.37 -14.63 8.05
CA PHE A 164 -5.01 -14.59 6.64
C PHE A 164 -5.15 -15.96 6.02
N GLU A 165 -5.54 -15.99 4.75
CA GLU A 165 -5.54 -17.19 3.91
C GLU A 165 -4.82 -16.90 2.60
N ILE A 166 -4.09 -17.88 2.09
CA ILE A 166 -3.37 -17.79 0.82
C ILE A 166 -3.92 -18.88 -0.08
N LYS A 167 -4.27 -18.50 -1.31
CA LYS A 167 -4.62 -19.42 -2.40
C LYS A 167 -3.66 -19.20 -3.56
N GLY A 168 -3.20 -20.26 -4.20
CA GLY A 168 -2.41 -20.17 -5.43
C GLY A 168 -1.37 -21.26 -5.56
N ASP A 169 -0.64 -21.22 -6.69
CA ASP A 169 0.42 -22.17 -7.00
C ASP A 169 1.69 -21.79 -6.20
N ILE A 170 1.69 -22.14 -4.91
CA ILE A 170 2.80 -21.89 -3.99
C ILE A 170 3.11 -23.19 -3.24
N HIS A 171 4.39 -23.57 -3.25
CA HIS A 171 4.89 -24.67 -2.44
C HIS A 171 4.73 -24.38 -0.93
N GLU A 172 4.23 -25.36 -0.17
CA GLU A 172 3.89 -25.22 1.26
C GLU A 172 5.00 -24.57 2.09
N LYS A 173 6.27 -24.97 1.87
CA LYS A 173 7.43 -24.42 2.59
C LYS A 173 7.57 -22.90 2.44
N ILE A 174 7.23 -22.35 1.26
CA ILE A 174 7.30 -20.91 0.99
C ILE A 174 6.13 -20.19 1.67
N ALA A 175 4.92 -20.75 1.57
CA ALA A 175 3.75 -20.22 2.26
C ALA A 175 3.95 -20.19 3.79
N ARG A 176 4.50 -21.28 4.35
CA ARG A 176 4.84 -21.40 5.77
C ARG A 176 5.84 -20.33 6.22
N ASP A 177 6.88 -20.08 5.42
CA ASP A 177 7.87 -19.05 5.74
C ASP A 177 7.27 -17.63 5.67
N ALA A 178 6.45 -17.33 4.66
CA ALA A 178 5.75 -16.05 4.55
C ALA A 178 4.83 -15.78 5.76
N LEU A 179 4.04 -16.78 6.14
CA LEU A 179 3.12 -16.68 7.26
C LEU A 179 3.86 -16.62 8.62
N ARG A 180 5.01 -17.31 8.76
CA ARG A 180 5.88 -17.18 9.93
C ARG A 180 6.44 -15.77 10.09
N LEU A 181 6.90 -15.15 9.00
CA LEU A 181 7.40 -13.76 9.02
C LEU A 181 6.29 -12.76 9.38
N ALA A 182 5.07 -12.99 8.87
CA ALA A 182 3.92 -12.18 9.22
C ALA A 182 3.54 -12.33 10.69
N ALA A 183 3.53 -13.57 11.21
CA ALA A 183 3.28 -13.86 12.62
C ALA A 183 4.23 -13.11 13.55
N ALA A 184 5.53 -13.03 13.22
CA ALA A 184 6.53 -12.33 14.01
C ALA A 184 6.29 -10.81 14.13
N LYS A 185 5.58 -10.20 13.17
CA LYS A 185 5.27 -8.77 13.17
C LYS A 185 3.92 -8.43 13.79
N MET A 186 3.08 -9.43 14.04
CA MET A 186 1.78 -9.26 14.67
C MET A 186 1.85 -9.65 16.16
N PRO A 187 0.99 -9.07 17.01
CA PRO A 187 0.96 -9.43 18.42
C PRO A 187 0.30 -10.80 18.63
N GLY A 188 1.02 -11.71 19.29
CA GLY A 188 0.51 -13.02 19.69
C GLY A 188 1.29 -14.17 19.06
N MET A 189 0.93 -15.39 19.42
CA MET A 189 1.48 -16.60 18.81
C MET A 189 0.50 -17.14 17.79
N PHE A 190 1.02 -17.40 16.59
CA PHE A 190 0.25 -17.89 15.47
C PHE A 190 0.77 -19.25 15.02
N ARG A 191 -0.10 -19.99 14.33
CA ARG A 191 0.21 -21.29 13.76
C ARG A 191 -0.26 -21.31 12.31
N PHE A 192 0.55 -21.96 11.48
CA PHE A 192 0.22 -22.37 10.12
C PHE A 192 -0.87 -23.45 10.18
#